data_AF-A0A964U730-F1
#
_entry.id   AF-A0A964U730-F1
#
_cell.length_a   1.000
_cell.length_b   1.000
_cell.length_c   1.000
_cell.angle_alpha   90.00
_cell.angle_beta   90.00
_cell.angle_gamma   90.00
#
_symmetry.space_group_name_H-M   'P 1'
#
loop_
_entity.id
_entity.type
_entity.pdbx_description
1 polymer ?
#
loop_
_entity_poly.entity_id
_entity_poly.type
_entity_poly.pdbx_seq_one_letter_code
_entity_poly.pdbx_strand_id
1 'polypeptide(L)'
;MLALGSALVALVSALVARSETKRQRHLQEEELRRRVDQASLDWGHEAIDTMGEAAGLALSPMISDLERRQKRLDIARRLSALADRGRFFFPNIDPESHGTDKEAAFRGKRPPILDALIYAYHEVLQIGEDGIRGEDSAGFITECRRLLVSELQEHLDPRRLEELLGRVNDQKKTEREDALKTAGRLGVVLDVRRPGLLVRAGDNGWMDLIDTDERRAILHEFQSRKDEP
;
A
#
# COMPACT_ATOMS: atom_id res chain seq x y z
N MET A 1 -29.50 -60.27 -8.80
CA MET A 1 -28.24 -59.71 -9.33
C MET A 1 -28.29 -58.20 -9.60
N LEU A 2 -29.40 -57.65 -10.13
CA LEU A 2 -29.55 -56.21 -10.40
C LEU A 2 -29.35 -55.29 -9.17
N ALA A 3 -29.81 -55.71 -7.97
CA ALA A 3 -29.70 -54.92 -6.75
C ALA A 3 -28.26 -54.78 -6.20
N LEU A 4 -27.37 -55.74 -6.48
CA LEU A 4 -25.97 -55.66 -6.06
C LEU A 4 -25.18 -54.67 -6.92
N GLY A 5 -25.48 -54.60 -8.23
CA GLY A 5 -24.87 -53.65 -9.14
C GLY A 5 -25.26 -52.19 -8.83
N SER A 6 -26.53 -51.94 -8.52
CA SER A 6 -26.98 -50.58 -8.16
C SER A 6 -26.43 -50.10 -6.82
N ALA A 7 -26.27 -50.98 -5.83
CA ALA A 7 -25.67 -50.65 -4.55
C ALA A 7 -24.19 -50.26 -4.69
N LEU A 8 -23.42 -50.97 -5.53
CA LEU A 8 -22.02 -50.65 -5.80
C LEU A 8 -21.87 -49.29 -6.50
N VAL A 9 -22.71 -49.02 -7.51
CA VAL A 9 -22.73 -47.72 -8.20
C VAL A 9 -23.06 -46.59 -7.22
N ALA A 10 -24.07 -46.76 -6.37
CA ALA A 10 -24.44 -45.77 -5.37
C ALA A 10 -23.31 -45.47 -4.38
N LEU A 11 -22.57 -46.49 -3.93
CA LEU A 11 -21.42 -46.32 -3.03
C LEU A 11 -20.29 -45.54 -3.72
N VAL A 12 -19.96 -45.89 -4.97
CA VAL A 12 -18.94 -45.17 -5.75
C VAL A 12 -19.36 -43.73 -5.99
N SER A 13 -20.62 -43.48 -6.39
CA SER A 13 -21.16 -42.14 -6.57
C SER A 13 -21.14 -41.34 -5.26
N ALA A 14 -21.45 -41.95 -4.12
CA ALA A 14 -21.40 -41.29 -2.82
C ALA A 14 -19.96 -40.94 -2.40
N LEU A 15 -18.99 -41.81 -2.68
CA LEU A 15 -17.57 -41.54 -2.41
C LEU A 15 -17.03 -40.40 -3.30
N VAL A 16 -17.35 -40.41 -4.59
CA VAL A 16 -17.01 -39.34 -5.54
C VAL A 16 -17.66 -38.02 -5.14
N ALA A 17 -18.95 -38.03 -4.79
CA ALA A 17 -19.65 -36.84 -4.31
C ALA A 17 -19.01 -36.28 -3.02
N ARG A 18 -18.57 -37.16 -2.12
CA ARG A 18 -17.91 -36.75 -0.87
C ARG A 18 -16.52 -36.16 -1.12
N SER A 19 -15.72 -36.71 -2.04
CA SER A 19 -14.43 -36.11 -2.42
C SER A 19 -14.62 -34.77 -3.11
N GLU A 20 -15.61 -34.67 -4.00
CA GLU A 20 -15.92 -33.44 -4.72
C GLU A 20 -16.38 -32.35 -3.75
N THR A 21 -17.25 -32.68 -2.79
CA THR A 21 -17.70 -31.75 -1.74
C THR A 21 -16.53 -31.20 -0.91
N LYS A 22 -15.54 -32.05 -0.57
CA LYS A 22 -14.34 -31.60 0.15
C LYS A 22 -13.51 -30.64 -0.71
N ARG A 23 -13.34 -30.95 -1.99
CA ARG A 23 -12.62 -30.09 -2.94
C ARG A 23 -13.31 -28.76 -3.14
N GLN A 24 -14.64 -28.77 -3.28
CA GLN A 24 -15.46 -27.57 -3.39
C GLN A 24 -15.36 -26.68 -2.14
N ARG A 25 -15.40 -27.26 -0.93
CA ARG A 25 -15.20 -26.50 0.31
C ARG A 25 -13.83 -25.83 0.36
N HIS A 26 -12.79 -26.57 0.00
CA HIS A 26 -11.43 -26.03 -0.04
C HIS A 26 -11.31 -24.86 -1.03
N LEU A 27 -11.86 -25.01 -2.25
CA LEU A 27 -11.89 -23.95 -3.25
C LEU A 27 -12.72 -22.74 -2.79
N GLN A 28 -13.82 -22.96 -2.08
CA GLN A 28 -14.65 -21.88 -1.53
C GLN A 28 -13.92 -21.11 -0.42
N GLU A 29 -13.18 -21.79 0.45
CA GLU A 29 -12.37 -21.17 1.49
C GLU A 29 -11.23 -20.34 0.88
N GLU A 30 -10.53 -20.87 -0.13
CA GLU A 30 -9.48 -20.14 -0.85
C GLU A 30 -10.03 -18.92 -1.59
N GLU A 31 -11.17 -19.04 -2.24
CA GLU A 31 -11.85 -17.94 -2.92
C GLU A 31 -12.32 -16.86 -1.93
N LEU A 32 -12.86 -17.26 -0.77
CA LEU A 32 -13.25 -16.32 0.27
C LEU A 32 -12.03 -15.55 0.79
N ARG A 33 -10.93 -16.24 1.07
CA ARG A 33 -9.68 -15.61 1.49
C ARG A 33 -9.18 -14.62 0.45
N ARG A 34 -9.13 -15.02 -0.82
CA ARG A 34 -8.71 -14.15 -1.91
C ARG A 34 -9.59 -12.89 -2.03
N ARG A 35 -10.90 -13.03 -1.84
CA ARG A 35 -11.83 -11.89 -1.84
C ARG A 35 -11.58 -10.93 -0.68
N VAL A 36 -11.32 -11.46 0.51
CA VAL A 36 -10.98 -10.64 1.68
C VAL A 36 -9.66 -9.91 1.45
N ASP A 37 -8.63 -10.61 0.94
CA ASP A 37 -7.33 -10.01 0.63
C ASP A 37 -7.45 -8.91 -0.43
N GLN A 38 -8.24 -9.14 -1.49
CA GLN A 38 -8.51 -8.14 -2.52
C GLN A 38 -9.27 -6.92 -1.96
N ALA A 39 -10.28 -7.15 -1.12
CA ALA A 39 -11.03 -6.05 -0.51
C ALA A 39 -10.14 -5.22 0.45
N SER A 40 -9.23 -5.88 1.19
CA SER A 40 -8.24 -5.19 2.02
C SER A 40 -7.24 -4.40 1.18
N LEU A 41 -6.84 -4.90 0.01
CA LEU A 41 -5.99 -4.18 -0.94
C LEU A 41 -6.68 -2.93 -1.48
N ASP A 42 -7.93 -3.07 -1.93
CA ASP A 42 -8.70 -1.95 -2.49
C ASP A 42 -8.92 -0.85 -1.43
N TRP A 43 -9.22 -1.24 -0.19
CA TRP A 43 -9.26 -0.33 0.95
C TRP A 43 -7.92 0.39 1.17
N GLY A 44 -6.81 -0.37 1.09
CA GLY A 44 -5.47 0.16 1.22
C GLY A 44 -5.13 1.21 0.16
N HIS A 45 -5.52 0.99 -1.10
CA HIS A 45 -5.37 1.97 -2.17
C HIS A 45 -6.13 3.27 -1.87
N GLU A 46 -7.40 3.19 -1.48
CA GLU A 46 -8.22 4.37 -1.12
C GLU A 46 -7.58 5.15 0.06
N ALA A 47 -7.01 4.44 1.03
CA ALA A 47 -6.30 5.04 2.16
C ALA A 47 -5.01 5.77 1.75
N ILE A 48 -4.19 5.13 0.91
CA ILE A 48 -2.93 5.70 0.40
C ILE A 48 -3.20 6.99 -0.39
N ASP A 49 -4.21 6.95 -1.27
CA ASP A 49 -4.58 8.10 -2.09
C ASP A 49 -5.12 9.25 -1.23
N THR A 50 -6.00 8.95 -0.27
CA THR A 50 -6.55 9.95 0.64
C THR A 50 -5.45 10.63 1.49
N MET A 51 -4.46 9.86 1.98
CA MET A 51 -3.29 10.43 2.67
C MET A 51 -2.38 11.23 1.73
N GLY A 52 -2.27 10.83 0.46
CA GLY A 52 -1.57 11.60 -0.56
C GLY A 52 -2.22 12.96 -0.81
N GLU A 53 -3.55 13.00 -0.94
CA GLU A 53 -4.32 14.24 -1.03
C GLU A 53 -4.14 15.11 0.23
N ALA A 54 -4.12 14.50 1.42
CA ALA A 54 -3.89 15.19 2.68
C ALA A 54 -2.52 15.90 2.73
N ALA A 55 -1.45 15.20 2.36
CA ALA A 55 -0.11 15.79 2.28
C ALA A 55 -0.05 16.91 1.21
N GLY A 56 -0.71 16.71 0.07
CA GLY A 56 -0.81 17.73 -0.98
C GLY A 56 -1.55 18.99 -0.53
N LEU A 57 -2.60 18.84 0.27
CA LEU A 57 -3.33 19.98 0.86
C LEU A 57 -2.41 20.81 1.77
N ALA A 58 -1.60 20.16 2.60
CA ALA A 58 -0.65 20.83 3.50
C ALA A 58 0.39 21.66 2.73
N LEU A 59 0.83 21.18 1.57
CA LEU A 59 1.82 21.84 0.70
C LEU A 59 1.24 22.89 -0.26
N SER A 60 -0.07 23.16 -0.23
CA SER A 60 -0.72 24.05 -1.19
C SER A 60 -0.84 25.49 -0.66
N PRO A 61 0.06 26.44 -1.02
CA PRO A 61 -0.04 27.83 -0.57
C PRO A 61 -1.07 28.66 -1.35
N MET A 62 -1.48 28.23 -2.54
CA MET A 62 -2.27 29.02 -3.48
C MET A 62 -3.79 28.87 -3.35
N ILE A 63 -4.27 28.02 -2.44
CA ILE A 63 -5.72 27.81 -2.22
C ILE A 63 -6.27 28.82 -1.22
N SER A 64 -7.50 29.27 -1.46
CA SER A 64 -8.21 30.15 -0.52
C SER A 64 -8.49 29.46 0.82
N ASP A 65 -8.62 30.22 1.89
CA ASP A 65 -8.88 29.66 3.23
C ASP A 65 -10.20 28.88 3.32
N LEU A 66 -11.24 29.36 2.62
CA LEU A 66 -12.52 28.66 2.55
C LEU A 66 -12.37 27.30 1.85
N GLU A 67 -11.70 27.27 0.70
CA GLU A 67 -11.44 26.03 -0.04
C GLU A 67 -10.56 25.07 0.76
N ARG A 68 -9.53 25.58 1.43
CA ARG A 68 -8.67 24.80 2.33
C ARG A 68 -9.50 24.15 3.44
N ARG A 69 -10.36 24.91 4.10
CA ARG A 69 -11.23 24.42 5.16
C ARG A 69 -12.20 23.33 4.67
N GLN A 70 -12.79 23.51 3.48
CA GLN A 70 -13.67 22.51 2.89
C GLN A 70 -12.91 21.21 2.58
N LYS A 71 -11.79 21.30 1.86
CA LYS A 71 -10.94 20.13 1.53
C LYS A 71 -10.46 19.41 2.79
N ARG A 72 -10.08 20.17 3.82
CA ARG A 72 -9.67 19.63 5.12
C ARG A 72 -10.76 18.76 5.75
N LEU A 73 -11.99 19.27 5.83
CA LEU A 73 -13.12 18.53 6.38
C LEU A 73 -13.47 17.30 5.54
N ASP A 74 -13.41 17.41 4.21
CA ASP A 74 -13.69 16.29 3.31
C ASP A 74 -12.65 15.17 3.42
N ILE A 75 -11.37 15.51 3.51
CA ILE A 75 -10.28 14.56 3.74
C ILE A 75 -10.42 13.93 5.12
N ALA A 76 -10.63 14.72 6.17
CA ALA A 76 -10.81 14.22 7.53
C ALA A 76 -11.99 13.24 7.62
N ARG A 77 -13.13 13.55 7.00
CA ARG A 77 -14.29 12.64 6.94
C ARG A 77 -13.93 11.32 6.26
N ARG A 78 -13.17 11.36 5.16
CA ARG A 78 -12.73 10.15 4.44
C ARG A 78 -11.76 9.32 5.29
N LEU A 79 -10.76 9.93 5.91
CA LEU A 79 -9.80 9.24 6.79
C LEU A 79 -10.49 8.55 7.97
N SER A 80 -11.46 9.23 8.60
CA SER A 80 -12.26 8.63 9.68
C SER A 80 -13.07 7.43 9.18
N ALA A 81 -13.75 7.57 8.03
CA ALA A 81 -14.53 6.48 7.45
C ALA A 81 -13.65 5.29 7.03
N LEU A 82 -12.45 5.56 6.50
CA LEU A 82 -11.47 4.53 6.16
C LEU A 82 -10.97 3.79 7.40
N ALA A 83 -10.74 4.48 8.51
CA ALA A 83 -10.36 3.83 9.76
C ALA A 83 -11.44 2.86 10.26
N ASP A 84 -12.72 3.24 10.16
CA ASP A 84 -13.83 2.37 10.56
C ASP A 84 -14.01 1.18 9.60
N ARG A 85 -13.92 1.41 8.28
CA ARG A 85 -13.94 0.32 7.27
C ARG A 85 -12.77 -0.64 7.46
N GLY A 86 -11.60 -0.13 7.82
CA GLY A 86 -10.40 -0.94 8.03
C GLY A 86 -10.57 -1.96 9.15
N ARG A 87 -11.45 -1.70 10.14
CA ARG A 87 -11.73 -2.65 11.24
C ARG A 87 -12.32 -3.98 10.79
N PHE A 88 -12.90 -4.05 9.58
CA PHE A 88 -13.37 -5.31 8.99
C PHE A 88 -12.23 -6.25 8.60
N PHE A 89 -11.04 -5.70 8.33
CA PHE A 89 -9.85 -6.45 7.90
C PHE A 89 -8.80 -6.53 9.02
N PHE A 90 -8.73 -5.49 9.86
CA PHE A 90 -7.73 -5.33 10.92
C PHE A 90 -8.42 -5.26 12.29
N PRO A 91 -8.70 -6.41 12.93
CA PRO A 91 -9.33 -6.44 14.24
C PRO A 91 -8.42 -5.81 15.30
N ASN A 92 -9.03 -5.28 16.36
CA ASN A 92 -8.29 -4.70 17.48
C ASN A 92 -7.50 -5.77 18.24
N ILE A 93 -6.35 -5.36 18.78
CA ILE A 93 -5.45 -6.18 19.58
C ILE A 93 -5.96 -6.21 21.03
N ASP A 94 -5.92 -7.38 21.66
CA ASP A 94 -6.35 -7.60 23.04
C ASP A 94 -7.77 -7.07 23.39
N PRO A 95 -8.83 -7.50 22.66
CA PRO A 95 -10.19 -6.99 22.87
C PRO A 95 -10.80 -7.33 24.24
N GLU A 96 -10.25 -8.32 24.95
CA GLU A 96 -10.74 -8.78 26.25
C GLU A 96 -10.24 -7.94 27.44
N SER A 97 -9.17 -7.15 27.27
CA SER A 97 -8.49 -6.46 28.38
C SER A 97 -8.73 -4.95 28.43
N HIS A 98 -9.11 -4.33 27.30
CA HIS A 98 -9.25 -2.88 27.19
C HIS A 98 -10.59 -2.47 26.58
N GLY A 99 -11.25 -1.47 27.17
CA GLY A 99 -12.48 -0.87 26.62
C GLY A 99 -13.68 -1.82 26.63
N THR A 100 -13.85 -2.62 27.70
CA THR A 100 -14.94 -3.60 27.83
C THR A 100 -16.34 -2.95 27.85
N ASP A 101 -16.40 -1.67 28.16
CA ASP A 101 -17.57 -0.79 28.11
C ASP A 101 -17.95 -0.33 26.68
N LYS A 102 -17.06 -0.53 25.70
CA LYS A 102 -17.30 -0.17 24.29
C LYS A 102 -17.99 -1.27 23.51
N GLU A 103 -18.52 -0.93 22.33
CA GLU A 103 -19.04 -1.88 21.36
C GLU A 103 -17.94 -2.83 20.87
N ALA A 104 -18.32 -4.06 20.48
CA ALA A 104 -17.39 -5.14 20.19
C ALA A 104 -16.26 -4.76 19.21
N ALA A 105 -16.57 -4.02 18.14
CA ALA A 105 -15.59 -3.59 17.14
C ALA A 105 -14.60 -2.50 17.63
N PHE A 106 -14.86 -1.90 18.79
CA PHE A 106 -14.08 -0.82 19.40
C PHE A 106 -13.40 -1.22 20.71
N ARG A 107 -13.54 -2.47 21.14
CA ARG A 107 -12.79 -3.03 22.28
C ARG A 107 -11.36 -3.35 21.89
N GLY A 108 -10.43 -3.27 22.83
CA GLY A 108 -9.02 -3.49 22.59
C GLY A 108 -8.28 -2.25 22.07
N LYS A 109 -7.04 -2.46 21.66
CA LYS A 109 -6.16 -1.45 21.07
C LYS A 109 -6.30 -1.47 19.55
N ARG A 110 -6.41 -0.28 18.96
CA ARG A 110 -6.43 -0.14 17.51
C ARG A 110 -5.08 -0.62 16.94
N PRO A 111 -5.06 -1.40 15.85
CA PRO A 111 -3.80 -1.83 15.24
C PRO A 111 -3.07 -0.64 14.58
N PRO A 112 -1.72 -0.69 14.46
CA PRO A 112 -0.91 0.44 13.97
C PRO A 112 -1.35 0.96 12.59
N ILE A 113 -1.75 0.06 11.69
CA ILE A 113 -2.26 0.43 10.36
C ILE A 113 -3.46 1.38 10.40
N LEU A 114 -4.36 1.22 11.38
CA LEU A 114 -5.52 2.08 11.55
C LEU A 114 -5.18 3.32 12.40
N ASP A 115 -4.20 3.23 13.30
CA ASP A 115 -3.69 4.41 14.01
C ASP A 115 -3.04 5.41 13.05
N ALA A 116 -2.33 4.95 12.02
CA ALA A 116 -1.79 5.81 10.97
C ALA A 116 -2.86 6.71 10.33
N LEU A 117 -4.06 6.16 10.05
CA LEU A 117 -5.20 6.93 9.53
C LEU A 117 -5.71 7.96 10.52
N ILE A 118 -5.73 7.62 11.80
CA ILE A 118 -6.24 8.48 12.86
C ILE A 118 -5.25 9.61 13.18
N TYR A 119 -3.95 9.33 13.15
CA TYR A 119 -2.91 10.36 13.26
C TYR A 119 -2.98 11.32 12.09
N ALA A 120 -3.08 10.82 10.86
CA ALA A 120 -3.28 11.68 9.68
C ALA A 120 -4.59 12.48 9.77
N TYR A 121 -5.67 11.90 10.29
CA TYR A 121 -6.95 12.60 10.52
C TYR A 121 -6.77 13.81 11.45
N HIS A 122 -6.09 13.62 12.59
CA HIS A 122 -5.85 14.69 13.54
C HIS A 122 -4.94 15.77 12.94
N GLU A 123 -3.86 15.38 12.26
CA GLU A 123 -2.97 16.32 11.60
C GLU A 123 -3.70 17.14 10.53
N VAL A 124 -4.52 16.48 9.71
CA VAL A 124 -5.31 17.15 8.66
C VAL A 124 -6.17 18.25 9.27
N LEU A 125 -6.85 17.99 10.38
CA LEU A 125 -7.70 19.00 11.04
C LEU A 125 -6.93 20.24 11.50
N GLN A 126 -5.62 20.11 11.76
CA GLN A 126 -4.74 21.20 12.18
C GLN A 126 -4.08 21.94 11.01
N ILE A 127 -4.21 21.47 9.76
CA ILE A 127 -3.61 22.14 8.60
C ILE A 127 -4.17 23.57 8.46
N GLY A 128 -3.26 24.55 8.52
CA GLY A 128 -3.58 25.97 8.43
C GLY A 128 -4.03 26.58 9.76
N GLU A 129 -3.96 25.84 10.87
CA GLU A 129 -4.09 26.36 12.23
C GLU A 129 -2.68 26.59 12.83
N ASP A 130 -2.62 27.40 13.88
CA ASP A 130 -1.43 28.10 14.40
C ASP A 130 -0.06 27.40 14.27
N GLY A 131 0.89 28.09 13.62
CA GLY A 131 2.33 27.90 13.83
C GLY A 131 3.01 26.69 13.19
N ILE A 132 2.27 25.69 12.71
CA ILE A 132 2.84 24.49 12.06
C ILE A 132 3.07 24.78 10.57
N ARG A 133 4.28 24.52 10.07
CA ARG A 133 4.59 24.69 8.64
C ARG A 133 3.90 23.56 7.86
N GLY A 134 3.32 23.88 6.71
CA GLY A 134 2.69 22.88 5.84
C GLY A 134 3.64 21.75 5.41
N GLU A 135 4.94 22.03 5.36
CA GLU A 135 6.00 21.03 5.12
C GLU A 135 6.10 20.00 6.25
N ASP A 136 5.97 20.43 7.51
CA ASP A 136 6.03 19.55 8.68
C ASP A 136 4.80 18.63 8.71
N SER A 137 3.60 19.20 8.48
CA SER A 137 2.36 18.41 8.37
C SER A 137 2.42 17.41 7.22
N ALA A 138 2.91 17.82 6.04
CA ALA A 138 3.06 16.93 4.89
C ALA A 138 4.07 15.80 5.15
N GLY A 139 5.17 16.11 5.84
CA GLY A 139 6.16 15.13 6.28
C GLY A 139 5.54 14.11 7.24
N PHE A 140 4.85 14.58 8.28
CA PHE A 140 4.18 13.71 9.25
C PHE A 140 3.12 12.80 8.61
N ILE A 141 2.27 13.34 7.73
CA ILE A 141 1.28 12.55 6.99
C ILE A 141 1.97 11.52 6.09
N THR A 142 3.11 11.87 5.50
CA THR A 142 3.89 10.93 4.68
C THR A 142 4.44 9.78 5.53
N GLU A 143 4.89 10.03 6.75
CA GLU A 143 5.31 8.98 7.69
C GLU A 143 4.14 8.09 8.12
N CYS A 144 2.97 8.66 8.39
CA CYS A 144 1.75 7.89 8.64
C CYS A 144 1.42 6.96 7.45
N ARG A 145 1.52 7.48 6.22
CA ARG A 145 1.31 6.68 5.00
C ARG A 145 2.34 5.57 4.85
N ARG A 146 3.60 5.81 5.19
CA ARG A 146 4.66 4.77 5.19
C ARG A 146 4.31 3.64 6.16
N LEU A 147 3.92 3.98 7.39
CA LEU A 147 3.46 2.99 8.37
C LEU A 147 2.28 2.16 7.84
N LEU A 148 1.27 2.83 7.27
CA LEU A 148 0.11 2.14 6.67
C LEU A 148 0.53 1.16 5.57
N VAL A 149 1.40 1.58 4.65
CA VAL A 149 1.88 0.72 3.56
C VAL A 149 2.69 -0.46 4.09
N SER A 150 3.55 -0.24 5.09
CA SER A 150 4.33 -1.31 5.71
C SER A 150 3.46 -2.37 6.37
N GLU A 151 2.47 -1.97 7.17
CA GLU A 151 1.54 -2.89 7.82
C GLU A 151 0.64 -3.62 6.81
N LEU A 152 0.20 -2.93 5.75
CA LEU A 152 -0.60 -3.53 4.68
C LEU A 152 0.21 -4.59 3.92
N GLN A 153 1.49 -4.31 3.63
CA GLN A 153 2.39 -5.29 3.01
C GLN A 153 2.61 -6.50 3.92
N GLU A 154 2.80 -6.29 5.23
CA GLU A 154 2.94 -7.40 6.17
C GLU A 154 1.67 -8.27 6.22
N HIS A 155 0.49 -7.63 6.21
CA HIS A 155 -0.80 -8.33 6.22
C HIS A 155 -1.02 -9.21 4.98
N LEU A 156 -0.64 -8.72 3.80
CA LEU A 156 -0.91 -9.39 2.52
C LEU A 156 0.18 -10.37 2.10
N ASP A 157 1.37 -10.29 2.71
CA ASP A 157 2.55 -11.11 2.41
C ASP A 157 2.86 -11.24 0.90
N PRO A 158 3.20 -10.13 0.22
CA PRO A 158 3.52 -10.13 -1.20
C PRO A 158 4.77 -10.96 -1.53
N ARG A 159 5.67 -11.20 -0.57
CA ARG A 159 6.90 -11.99 -0.76
C ARG A 159 6.60 -13.48 -0.80
N ARG A 160 5.70 -13.98 0.06
CA ARG A 160 5.19 -15.35 -0.04
C ARG A 160 4.37 -15.56 -1.31
N LEU A 161 3.67 -14.54 -1.79
CA LEU A 161 3.04 -14.57 -3.12
C LEU A 161 4.10 -14.67 -4.23
N GLU A 162 5.19 -13.89 -4.18
CA GLU A 162 6.32 -14.01 -5.12
C GLU A 162 7.03 -15.38 -5.03
N GLU A 163 7.17 -15.97 -3.84
CA GLU A 163 7.73 -17.32 -3.65
C GLU A 163 6.80 -18.43 -4.17
N LEU A 164 5.48 -18.31 -3.96
CA LEU A 164 4.47 -19.21 -4.55
C LEU A 164 4.38 -19.06 -6.07
N LEU A 165 4.55 -17.83 -6.56
CA LEU A 165 4.69 -17.52 -7.98
C LEU A 165 6.13 -17.74 -8.47
N GLY A 166 7.06 -18.18 -7.61
CA GLY A 166 8.49 -18.42 -7.89
C GLY A 166 8.79 -19.48 -8.95
N ARG A 167 7.76 -19.94 -9.67
CA ARG A 167 7.84 -20.55 -11.00
C ARG A 167 7.77 -19.51 -12.12
N VAL A 168 8.36 -18.33 -11.91
CA VAL A 168 8.33 -17.23 -12.86
C VAL A 168 9.71 -17.09 -13.52
N ASN A 169 9.74 -17.65 -14.73
CA ASN A 169 10.68 -17.55 -15.86
C ASN A 169 11.80 -16.48 -15.81
N ASP A 170 12.99 -16.84 -16.32
CA ASP A 170 14.18 -15.97 -16.50
C ASP A 170 13.87 -14.62 -17.18
N GLN A 171 12.84 -14.57 -18.03
CA GLN A 171 12.36 -13.36 -18.69
C GLN A 171 12.01 -12.22 -17.70
N LYS A 172 11.35 -12.53 -16.57
CA LYS A 172 10.98 -11.50 -15.59
C LYS A 172 12.19 -10.98 -14.81
N LYS A 173 13.26 -11.77 -14.72
CA LYS A 173 14.51 -11.34 -14.08
C LYS A 173 15.19 -10.27 -14.94
N THR A 174 15.29 -10.49 -16.25
CA THR A 174 15.84 -9.50 -17.20
C THR A 174 15.01 -8.22 -17.23
N GLU A 175 13.68 -8.32 -17.29
CA GLU A 175 12.79 -7.14 -17.24
C GLU A 175 12.96 -6.33 -15.95
N ARG A 176 13.18 -7.02 -14.82
CA ARG A 176 13.43 -6.36 -13.53
C ARG A 176 14.80 -5.68 -13.50
N GLU A 177 15.84 -6.30 -14.02
CA GLU A 177 17.16 -5.70 -14.15
C GLU A 177 17.14 -4.43 -15.02
N ASP A 178 16.41 -4.46 -16.14
CA ASP A 178 16.26 -3.29 -17.02
C ASP A 178 15.45 -2.16 -16.38
N ALA A 179 14.40 -2.49 -15.61
CA ALA A 179 13.64 -1.51 -14.84
C ALA A 179 14.50 -0.83 -13.77
N LEU A 180 15.36 -1.60 -13.08
CA LEU A 180 16.30 -1.06 -12.09
C LEU A 180 17.33 -0.12 -12.70
N LYS A 181 17.90 -0.48 -13.87
CA LYS A 181 18.79 0.42 -14.62
C LYS A 181 18.06 1.69 -15.07
N THR A 182 16.83 1.55 -15.55
CA THR A 182 16.01 2.72 -15.91
C THR A 182 15.80 3.65 -14.70
N ALA A 183 15.47 3.10 -13.53
CA ALA A 183 15.31 3.86 -12.30
C ALA A 183 16.60 4.59 -11.89
N GLY A 184 17.75 3.91 -11.97
CA GLY A 184 19.06 4.51 -11.70
C GLY A 184 19.39 5.66 -12.67
N ARG A 185 19.13 5.48 -13.98
CA ARG A 185 19.32 6.53 -14.99
C ARG A 185 18.46 7.76 -14.69
N LEU A 186 17.18 7.55 -14.36
CA LEU A 186 16.28 8.64 -13.98
C LEU A 186 16.78 9.35 -12.71
N GLY A 187 17.31 8.60 -11.74
CA GLY A 187 17.95 9.14 -10.54
C GLY A 187 19.12 10.06 -10.88
N VAL A 188 20.05 9.60 -11.72
CA VAL A 188 21.20 10.40 -12.19
C VAL A 188 20.73 11.65 -12.93
N VAL A 189 19.78 11.53 -13.86
CA VAL A 189 19.22 12.69 -14.59
C VAL A 189 18.62 13.71 -13.63
N LEU A 190 17.91 13.25 -12.60
CA LEU A 190 17.33 14.14 -11.60
C LEU A 190 18.42 14.82 -10.75
N ASP A 191 19.47 14.11 -10.36
CA ASP A 191 20.60 14.69 -9.62
C ASP A 191 21.36 15.72 -10.47
N VAL A 192 21.54 15.49 -11.77
CA VAL A 192 22.12 16.50 -12.69
C VAL A 192 21.26 17.75 -12.76
N ARG A 193 19.94 17.60 -12.84
CA ARG A 193 18.98 18.72 -12.88
C ARG A 193 18.90 19.45 -11.53
N ARG A 194 19.03 18.73 -10.43
CA ARG A 194 18.84 19.20 -9.05
C ARG A 194 19.94 18.58 -8.15
N PRO A 195 21.17 19.13 -8.18
CA PRO A 195 22.30 18.54 -7.48
C PRO A 195 22.04 18.32 -5.98
N GLY A 196 22.31 17.10 -5.51
CA GLY A 196 22.20 16.73 -4.11
C GLY A 196 20.77 16.62 -3.58
N LEU A 197 19.75 16.66 -4.46
CA LEU A 197 18.35 16.48 -4.07
C LEU A 197 18.11 15.06 -3.53
N LEU A 198 18.49 14.04 -4.30
CA LEU A 198 18.26 12.64 -3.93
C LEU A 198 19.05 12.22 -2.69
N VAL A 199 20.26 12.77 -2.51
CA VAL A 199 21.07 12.53 -1.30
C VAL A 199 20.40 13.13 -0.07
N ARG A 200 19.86 14.35 -0.16
CA ARG A 200 19.11 14.97 0.95
C ARG A 200 17.80 14.27 1.24
N ALA A 201 17.16 13.69 0.22
CA ALA A 201 15.93 12.91 0.37
C ALA A 201 16.16 11.47 0.84
N GLY A 202 17.40 10.96 0.81
CA GLY A 202 17.73 9.56 1.12
C GLY A 202 17.40 8.56 0.01
N ASP A 203 17.11 9.05 -1.21
CA ASP A 203 16.62 8.25 -2.35
C ASP A 203 17.71 8.01 -3.41
N ASN A 204 18.99 8.04 -3.01
CA ASN A 204 20.13 7.92 -3.92
C ASN A 204 20.53 6.47 -4.25
N GLY A 205 19.95 5.46 -3.58
CA GLY A 205 20.40 4.06 -3.67
C GLY A 205 20.33 3.45 -5.07
N TRP A 206 19.45 3.95 -5.95
CA TRP A 206 19.35 3.46 -7.32
C TRP A 206 20.43 4.04 -8.25
N MET A 207 21.04 5.17 -7.90
CA MET A 207 22.09 5.78 -8.73
C MET A 207 23.37 4.95 -8.76
N ASP A 208 23.61 4.16 -7.72
CA ASP A 208 24.80 3.29 -7.60
C ASP A 208 24.73 2.07 -8.54
N LEU A 209 23.56 1.80 -9.14
CA LEU A 209 23.36 0.73 -10.13
C LEU A 209 23.80 1.13 -11.54
N ILE A 210 24.09 2.41 -11.77
CA ILE A 210 24.53 2.94 -13.05
C ILE A 210 26.04 2.95 -13.10
N ASP A 211 26.61 2.43 -14.18
CA ASP A 211 28.04 2.42 -14.34
C ASP A 211 28.60 3.85 -14.48
N THR A 212 29.90 4.00 -14.22
CA THR A 212 30.55 5.32 -14.19
C THR A 212 30.59 5.96 -15.58
N ASP A 213 30.66 5.17 -16.65
CA ASP A 213 30.80 5.67 -18.01
C ASP A 213 29.46 6.18 -18.56
N GLU A 214 28.38 5.48 -18.24
CA GLU A 214 27.01 5.89 -18.49
C GLU A 214 26.64 7.15 -17.70
N ARG A 215 27.05 7.23 -16.44
CA ARG A 215 26.88 8.46 -15.65
C ARG A 215 27.61 9.65 -16.30
N ARG A 216 28.83 9.44 -16.80
CA ARG A 216 29.59 10.47 -17.54
C ARG A 216 28.90 10.84 -18.85
N ALA A 217 28.34 9.89 -19.58
CA ALA A 217 27.61 10.13 -20.82
C ALA A 217 26.39 11.03 -20.59
N ILE A 218 25.60 10.75 -19.53
CA ILE A 218 24.45 11.57 -19.14
C ILE A 218 24.87 13.00 -18.80
N LEU A 219 25.97 13.16 -18.05
CA LEU A 219 26.52 14.47 -17.71
C LEU A 219 26.94 15.26 -18.95
N HIS A 220 27.62 14.60 -19.90
CA HIS A 220 28.07 15.20 -21.15
C HIS A 220 26.89 15.63 -22.02
N GLU A 221 25.87 14.78 -22.19
CA GLU A 221 24.63 15.12 -22.94
C GLU A 221 23.94 16.37 -22.34
N PHE A 222 23.90 16.46 -21.02
CA PHE A 222 23.26 17.59 -20.34
C PHE A 222 24.07 18.88 -20.49
N GLN A 223 25.40 18.80 -20.46
CA GLN A 223 26.29 19.93 -20.71
C GLN A 223 26.16 20.42 -22.16
N SER A 224 26.19 19.52 -23.14
CA SER A 224 26.06 19.88 -24.56
C SER A 224 24.73 20.56 -24.90
N ARG A 225 23.64 20.16 -24.23
CA ARG A 225 22.32 20.81 -24.40
C ARG A 225 22.23 22.20 -23.77
N LYS A 226 23.09 22.51 -22.79
CA LYS A 226 23.12 23.82 -22.13
C LYS A 226 23.87 24.85 -22.96
N ASP A 227 24.73 24.39 -23.87
CA ASP A 227 25.55 25.19 -24.76
C ASP A 227 24.92 25.41 -26.15
N GLU A 228 23.73 24.84 -26.41
CA GLU A 228 22.91 25.16 -27.59
C GLU A 228 22.11 26.45 -27.34
N PRO A 229 22.23 27.48 -28.21
CA PRO A 229 21.61 28.80 -28.05
C PRO A 229 20.09 28.82 -28.21
#